data_AF-A0AAW0YED1-F1
#
_entry.id   AF-A0AAW0YED1-F1
#
_cell.length_a   1.000
_cell.length_b   1.000
_cell.length_c   1.000
_cell.angle_alpha   90.00
_cell.angle_beta   90.00
_cell.angle_gamma   90.00
#
_symmetry.space_group_name_H-M   'P 1'
#
loop_
_entity.id
_entity.type
_entity.pdbx_description
1 polymer ?
#
loop_
_entity_poly.entity_id
_entity_poly.type
_entity_poly.pdbx_seq_one_letter_code
_entity_poly.pdbx_strand_id
1 'polypeptide(L)'
;IYEDDEAELLLCYNNTCHFQKLTEDCSNEFDFQWNSVPEAIVCAFPYILAFTQDSIEIRLIINGNLVQTMVMPRLAFITSKSDIFFATTAPEFFTLKRERVRVDRMERDPSLSPPPSPHSKECTVLDRDAVKPFRVYRIPFRCLTGTTSCERRCPTPSTPLHPPVLGASEGCVGGGGVDSG
;
A
#
# COMPACT_ATOMS: atom_id res chain seq x y z
N ILE A 1 3.72 -6.76 -43.89
CA ILE A 1 3.48 -7.52 -42.65
C ILE A 1 2.45 -6.69 -41.92
N TYR A 2 1.17 -6.99 -42.18
CA TYR A 2 0.09 -6.36 -41.45
C TYR A 2 0.04 -7.12 -40.13
N GLU A 3 0.41 -6.45 -39.04
CA GLU A 3 0.04 -6.97 -37.73
C GLU A 3 -1.48 -7.01 -37.74
N ASP A 4 -2.00 -8.18 -37.38
CA ASP A 4 -3.43 -8.43 -37.28
C ASP A 4 -3.94 -7.53 -36.15
N ASP A 5 -4.34 -6.29 -36.47
CA ASP A 5 -4.94 -5.28 -35.57
C ASP A 5 -6.35 -5.74 -35.11
N GLU A 6 -6.53 -7.05 -34.93
CA GLU A 6 -7.78 -7.62 -34.50
C GLU A 6 -7.92 -7.44 -32.99
N ALA A 7 -9.01 -6.82 -32.56
CA ALA A 7 -9.30 -6.65 -31.16
C ALA A 7 -9.60 -8.01 -30.51
N GLU A 8 -8.92 -8.29 -29.40
CA GLU A 8 -9.13 -9.48 -28.58
C GLU A 8 -9.70 -9.09 -27.21
N LEU A 9 -10.53 -9.98 -26.66
CA LEU A 9 -11.03 -9.90 -25.29
C LEU A 9 -10.19 -10.81 -24.39
N LEU A 10 -9.75 -10.28 -23.25
CA LEU A 10 -9.21 -11.10 -22.17
C LEU A 10 -10.35 -11.57 -21.27
N LEU A 11 -10.69 -12.85 -21.36
CA LEU A 11 -11.74 -13.48 -20.57
C LEU A 11 -11.11 -14.18 -19.38
N CYS A 12 -11.57 -13.87 -18.17
CA CYS A 12 -11.09 -14.48 -16.93
C CYS A 12 -12.26 -15.06 -16.13
N TYR A 13 -12.22 -16.36 -15.88
CA TYR A 13 -13.24 -17.10 -15.13
C TYR A 13 -12.60 -18.25 -14.37
N ASN A 14 -13.15 -18.58 -13.21
CA ASN A 14 -12.54 -19.54 -12.28
C ASN A 14 -11.06 -19.18 -12.06
N ASN A 15 -10.14 -20.08 -12.33
CA ASN A 15 -8.71 -19.86 -12.24
C ASN A 15 -8.03 -19.72 -13.61
N THR A 16 -8.77 -19.47 -14.69
CA THR A 16 -8.22 -19.36 -16.06
C THR A 16 -8.43 -17.96 -16.61
N CYS A 17 -7.44 -17.45 -17.35
CA CYS A 17 -7.64 -16.36 -18.31
C CYS A 17 -7.20 -16.81 -19.71
N HIS A 18 -7.95 -16.38 -20.74
CA HIS A 18 -7.63 -16.61 -22.14
C HIS A 18 -7.97 -15.42 -23.02
N PHE A 19 -7.29 -15.31 -24.16
CA PHE A 19 -7.59 -14.32 -25.19
C PHE A 19 -8.53 -14.90 -26.24
N GLN A 20 -9.64 -14.19 -26.47
CA GLN A 20 -10.65 -14.53 -27.46
C GLN A 20 -10.70 -13.43 -28.52
N LYS A 21 -10.42 -13.81 -29.76
CA LYS A 21 -10.64 -12.96 -30.94
C LYS A 21 -12.14 -12.72 -31.13
N LEU A 22 -12.51 -11.52 -31.59
CA LEU A 22 -13.91 -11.15 -31.78
C LEU A 22 -14.53 -11.74 -33.05
N THR A 23 -13.73 -12.06 -34.07
CA THR A 23 -14.25 -12.52 -35.37
C THR A 23 -14.07 -14.00 -35.63
N GLU A 24 -13.26 -14.69 -34.82
CA GLU A 24 -13.02 -16.12 -34.93
C GLU A 24 -13.71 -16.91 -33.82
N ASP A 25 -14.32 -18.04 -34.18
CA ASP A 25 -14.88 -19.01 -33.23
C ASP A 25 -13.80 -19.82 -32.49
N CYS A 26 -12.52 -19.54 -32.76
CA CYS A 26 -11.38 -20.22 -32.17
C CYS A 26 -10.63 -19.26 -31.22
N SER A 27 -10.37 -19.73 -30.00
CA SER A 27 -9.52 -19.03 -29.04
C SER A 27 -8.05 -19.18 -29.43
N ASN A 28 -7.22 -18.21 -29.04
CA ASN A 28 -5.77 -18.39 -29.09
C ASN A 28 -5.37 -19.60 -28.20
N GLU A 29 -4.31 -20.34 -28.55
CA GLU A 29 -3.84 -21.51 -27.77
C GLU A 29 -3.26 -21.15 -26.38
N PHE A 30 -3.12 -19.86 -26.10
CA PHE A 30 -2.46 -19.37 -24.90
C PHE A 30 -3.45 -19.04 -23.78
N ASP A 31 -3.73 -20.06 -22.96
CA ASP A 31 -4.41 -19.91 -21.68
C ASP A 31 -3.36 -19.85 -20.55
N PHE A 32 -3.62 -19.03 -19.54
CA PHE A 32 -2.84 -19.11 -18.31
C PHE A 32 -3.73 -19.25 -17.08
N GLN A 33 -3.20 -19.96 -16.09
CA GLN A 33 -3.91 -20.31 -14.87
C GLN A 33 -3.37 -19.53 -13.67
N TRP A 34 -4.29 -18.94 -12.90
CA TRP A 34 -4.04 -18.38 -11.58
C TRP A 34 -3.85 -19.50 -10.56
N ASN A 35 -3.04 -19.24 -9.53
CA ASN A 35 -2.88 -20.20 -8.43
C ASN A 35 -4.15 -20.33 -7.56
N SER A 36 -5.04 -19.35 -7.62
CA SER A 36 -6.31 -19.33 -6.90
C SER A 36 -7.34 -18.53 -7.69
N VAL A 37 -8.63 -18.82 -7.48
CA VAL A 37 -9.72 -18.12 -8.16
C VAL A 37 -9.72 -16.64 -7.73
N PRO A 38 -9.59 -15.68 -8.66
CA PRO A 38 -9.66 -14.27 -8.35
C PRO A 38 -11.09 -13.83 -8.06
N GLU A 39 -11.24 -12.91 -7.10
CA GLU A 39 -12.46 -12.14 -6.87
C GLU A 39 -12.51 -10.91 -7.78
N ALA A 40 -11.35 -10.36 -8.15
CA ALA A 40 -11.24 -9.25 -9.09
C ALA A 40 -9.97 -9.36 -9.94
N ILE A 41 -10.06 -8.87 -11.17
CA ILE A 41 -8.96 -8.76 -12.13
C ILE A 41 -8.71 -7.29 -12.44
N VAL A 42 -7.44 -6.90 -12.48
CA VAL A 42 -7.02 -5.57 -12.92
C VAL A 42 -5.97 -5.71 -14.01
N CYS A 43 -6.27 -5.17 -15.19
CA CYS A 43 -5.29 -5.03 -16.27
C CYS A 43 -4.53 -3.71 -16.08
N ALA A 44 -3.21 -3.79 -15.99
CA ALA A 44 -2.28 -2.68 -15.83
C ALA A 44 -1.05 -2.93 -16.69
N PHE A 45 -1.23 -2.81 -18.01
CA PHE A 45 -0.25 -3.21 -19.02
C PHE A 45 1.19 -2.77 -18.66
N PRO A 46 2.19 -3.68 -18.71
CA PRO A 46 2.15 -5.04 -19.26
C PRO A 46 1.72 -6.12 -18.24
N TYR A 47 1.19 -5.71 -17.09
CA TYR A 47 0.83 -6.61 -16.00
C TYR A 47 -0.67 -6.86 -15.94
N ILE A 48 -1.02 -8.00 -15.38
CA ILE A 48 -2.36 -8.33 -14.94
C ILE A 48 -2.30 -8.79 -13.48
N LEU A 49 -3.23 -8.29 -12.67
CA LEU A 49 -3.29 -8.54 -11.25
C LEU A 49 -4.58 -9.30 -10.92
N ALA A 50 -4.44 -10.39 -10.17
CA ALA A 50 -5.54 -11.12 -9.57
C ALA A 50 -5.60 -10.80 -8.08
N PHE A 51 -6.73 -10.27 -7.63
CA PHE A 51 -7.07 -10.13 -6.22
C PHE A 51 -7.87 -11.34 -5.79
N THR A 52 -7.36 -12.07 -4.80
CA THR A 52 -8.05 -13.18 -4.16
C THR A 52 -8.46 -12.77 -2.73
N GLN A 53 -9.02 -13.70 -1.96
CA GLN A 53 -9.40 -13.44 -0.57
C GLN A 53 -8.20 -13.07 0.33
N ASP A 54 -7.00 -13.54 0.00
CA ASP A 54 -5.83 -13.39 0.87
C ASP A 54 -4.50 -13.12 0.14
N SER A 55 -4.53 -12.87 -1.17
CA SER A 55 -3.33 -12.53 -1.92
C SER A 55 -3.60 -11.69 -3.17
N ILE A 56 -2.60 -10.89 -3.53
CA ILE A 56 -2.50 -10.27 -4.86
C ILE A 56 -1.45 -11.05 -5.66
N GLU A 57 -1.83 -11.53 -6.84
CA GLU A 57 -0.94 -12.20 -7.79
C GLU A 57 -0.73 -11.33 -9.02
N ILE A 58 0.53 -11.03 -9.36
CA ILE A 58 0.92 -10.20 -10.48
C ILE A 58 1.58 -11.08 -11.53
N ARG A 59 1.02 -11.09 -12.74
CA ARG A 59 1.53 -11.82 -13.90
C ARG A 59 1.79 -10.89 -15.07
N LEU A 60 2.66 -11.33 -15.99
CA LEU A 60 2.77 -10.70 -17.31
C LEU A 60 1.55 -11.09 -18.15
N ILE A 61 0.93 -10.10 -18.79
CA ILE A 61 -0.26 -10.35 -19.61
C ILE A 61 0.05 -11.19 -20.85
N ILE A 62 1.27 -11.07 -21.39
CA ILE A 62 1.69 -11.71 -22.64
C ILE A 62 1.84 -13.23 -22.55
N ASN A 63 2.24 -13.76 -21.40
CA ASN A 63 2.59 -15.17 -21.25
C ASN A 63 2.18 -15.74 -19.88
N GLY A 64 1.40 -15.01 -19.10
CA GLY A 64 0.92 -15.46 -17.79
C GLY A 64 2.03 -15.77 -16.77
N ASN A 65 3.29 -15.39 -17.01
CA ASN A 65 4.37 -15.70 -16.07
C ASN A 65 4.17 -14.95 -14.76
N LEU A 66 4.35 -15.65 -13.64
CA LEU A 66 4.29 -15.07 -12.31
C LEU A 66 5.46 -14.11 -12.09
N VAL A 67 5.12 -12.85 -11.79
CA VAL A 67 6.08 -11.80 -11.47
C VAL A 67 6.21 -11.67 -9.95
N GLN A 68 5.08 -11.59 -9.24
CA GLN A 68 5.06 -11.38 -7.79
C GLN A 68 3.77 -11.90 -7.19
N THR A 69 3.86 -12.44 -5.97
CA THR A 69 2.69 -12.71 -5.10
C THR A 69 2.84 -11.94 -3.79
N MET A 70 1.76 -11.34 -3.31
CA MET A 70 1.72 -10.63 -2.03
C MET A 70 0.61 -11.21 -1.17
N VAL A 71 0.96 -11.90 -0.10
CA VAL A 71 -0.01 -12.48 0.85
C VAL A 71 -0.51 -11.39 1.81
N MET A 72 -1.82 -11.18 1.84
CA MET A 72 -2.50 -10.12 2.60
C MET A 72 -3.82 -10.63 3.17
N PRO A 73 -3.96 -10.81 4.50
CA PRO A 73 -5.15 -11.43 5.08
C PRO A 73 -6.40 -10.54 5.00
N ARG A 74 -7.52 -11.14 4.59
CA ARG A 74 -8.81 -10.44 4.32
C ARG A 74 -8.59 -9.33 3.31
N LEU A 75 -8.07 -9.66 2.15
CA LEU A 75 -7.90 -8.72 1.06
C LEU A 75 -9.28 -8.40 0.48
N ALA A 76 -9.53 -7.12 0.20
CA ALA A 76 -10.75 -6.64 -0.43
C ALA A 76 -10.39 -5.62 -1.51
N PHE A 77 -10.70 -5.93 -2.76
CA PHE A 77 -10.56 -4.99 -3.86
C PHE A 77 -11.61 -3.87 -3.74
N ILE A 78 -11.23 -2.62 -4.06
CA ILE A 78 -12.14 -1.47 -4.02
C ILE A 78 -12.39 -0.91 -5.43
N THR A 79 -11.34 -0.45 -6.12
CA THR A 79 -11.47 0.10 -7.48
C THR A 79 -10.12 0.21 -8.19
N SER A 80 -10.13 0.32 -9.51
CA SER A 80 -8.95 0.45 -10.38
C SER A 80 -9.06 1.59 -11.39
N LYS A 81 -9.87 2.63 -11.13
CA LYS A 81 -10.14 3.68 -12.12
C LYS A 81 -8.90 4.51 -12.51
N SER A 82 -8.27 5.17 -11.55
CA SER A 82 -7.09 6.04 -11.78
C SER A 82 -5.80 5.48 -11.20
N ASP A 83 -5.94 4.69 -10.15
CA ASP A 83 -4.92 3.89 -9.47
C ASP A 83 -5.67 2.68 -8.90
N ILE A 84 -4.93 1.69 -8.39
CA ILE A 84 -5.53 0.50 -7.78
C ILE A 84 -5.68 0.75 -6.28
N PHE A 85 -6.91 0.69 -5.78
CA PHE A 85 -7.23 0.82 -4.36
C PHE A 85 -7.79 -0.49 -3.84
N PHE A 86 -7.30 -0.90 -2.67
CA PHE A 86 -7.74 -2.10 -1.98
C PHE A 86 -7.60 -1.93 -0.47
N ALA A 87 -8.27 -2.76 0.30
CA ALA A 87 -8.12 -2.83 1.73
C ALA A 87 -7.63 -4.20 2.17
N THR A 88 -6.85 -4.24 3.23
CA THR A 88 -6.52 -5.49 3.93
C THR A 88 -6.46 -5.24 5.42
N THR A 89 -6.40 -6.31 6.21
CA THR A 89 -6.18 -6.19 7.66
C THR A 89 -4.92 -5.34 7.91
N ALA A 90 -4.93 -4.50 8.93
CA ALA A 90 -3.75 -3.72 9.27
C ALA A 90 -2.55 -4.66 9.63
N PRO A 91 -1.31 -4.41 9.15
CA PRO A 91 -0.17 -5.32 9.26
C PRO A 91 0.18 -5.72 10.70
N GLU A 92 0.03 -4.79 11.64
CA GLU A 92 0.24 -5.02 13.06
C GLU A 92 -0.75 -6.04 13.68
N PHE A 93 -1.78 -6.46 12.94
CA PHE A 93 -2.75 -7.48 13.35
C PHE A 93 -2.64 -8.80 12.56
N PHE A 94 -1.63 -8.95 11.69
CA PHE A 94 -1.37 -10.19 10.94
C PHE A 94 -0.99 -11.37 11.86
N THR A 95 -0.31 -11.09 12.98
CA THR A 95 0.32 -12.08 13.87
C THR A 95 -0.60 -12.68 14.93
N LEU A 96 -1.81 -12.14 15.16
CA LEU A 96 -2.69 -12.66 16.22
C LEU A 96 -3.16 -14.12 16.03
N LYS A 97 -2.88 -14.75 14.87
CA LYS A 97 -3.13 -16.19 14.67
C LYS A 97 -1.96 -17.10 15.08
N ARG A 98 -0.76 -16.58 15.39
CA ARG A 98 0.44 -17.43 15.59
C ARG A 98 0.94 -17.56 17.03
N GLU A 99 0.35 -16.92 18.04
CA GLU A 99 0.87 -17.01 19.41
C GLU A 99 -0.21 -17.21 20.47
N ARG A 100 -0.44 -18.48 20.82
CA ARG A 100 -0.62 -18.91 22.21
C ARG A 100 0.17 -20.19 22.46
N VAL A 101 1.45 -20.22 22.08
CA VAL A 101 2.39 -21.07 22.82
C VAL A 101 2.76 -20.25 24.03
N ARG A 102 2.17 -20.60 25.18
CA ARG A 102 2.46 -20.00 26.48
C ARG A 102 3.95 -20.14 26.74
N VAL A 103 4.73 -19.07 26.58
CA VAL A 103 6.02 -18.96 27.26
C VAL A 103 5.68 -18.53 28.68
N ASP A 104 5.82 -19.50 29.58
CA ASP A 104 5.74 -19.33 31.01
C ASP A 104 6.71 -18.22 31.44
N ARG A 105 6.20 -16.99 31.59
CA ARG A 105 6.99 -15.87 32.13
C ARG A 105 6.92 -15.98 33.65
N MET A 106 7.95 -16.59 34.20
CA MET A 106 8.32 -16.54 35.60
C MET A 106 8.19 -15.10 36.13
N GLU A 107 7.53 -14.98 37.27
CA GLU A 107 7.12 -13.74 37.94
C GLU A 107 8.22 -12.65 37.90
N ARG A 108 7.90 -11.48 37.32
CA ARG A 108 8.74 -10.28 37.41
C ARG A 108 7.95 -9.18 38.09
N ASP A 109 8.51 -8.69 39.19
CA ASP A 109 8.01 -7.63 40.08
C ASP A 109 7.41 -6.43 39.31
N PRO A 110 6.16 -6.00 39.61
CA PRO A 110 5.43 -4.96 38.86
C PRO A 110 5.98 -3.52 39.03
N SER A 111 7.05 -3.31 39.78
CA SER A 111 7.44 -1.98 40.25
C SER A 111 8.37 -1.15 39.33
N LEU A 112 8.78 -1.66 38.16
CA LEU A 112 9.86 -1.04 37.35
C LEU A 112 9.50 -0.62 35.92
N SER A 113 8.22 -0.46 35.56
CA SER A 113 7.85 0.09 34.25
C SER A 113 7.32 1.52 34.34
N PRO A 114 7.77 2.45 33.47
CA PRO A 114 7.21 3.79 33.40
C PRO A 114 5.73 3.76 33.01
N PRO A 115 4.92 4.76 33.40
CA PRO A 115 3.48 4.75 33.15
C PRO A 115 3.18 4.77 31.64
N PRO A 116 2.18 4.01 31.18
CA PRO A 116 1.78 3.97 29.79
C PRO A 116 1.22 5.33 29.33
N SER A 117 1.51 5.68 28.08
CA SER A 117 1.08 6.94 27.48
C SER A 117 -0.44 6.94 27.24
N PRO A 118 -1.15 8.07 27.43
CA PRO A 118 -2.62 8.13 27.34
C PRO A 118 -3.19 7.90 25.93
N HIS A 119 -2.34 7.66 24.93
CA HIS A 119 -2.73 7.37 23.54
C HIS A 119 -2.49 5.91 23.12
N SER A 120 -1.90 5.07 23.97
CA SER A 120 -1.87 3.62 23.75
C SER A 120 -3.09 3.00 24.44
N LYS A 121 -4.17 2.78 23.68
CA LYS A 121 -5.12 1.75 24.09
C LYS A 121 -4.40 0.41 23.91
N GLU A 122 -3.73 -0.02 24.97
CA GLU A 122 -3.24 -1.37 25.10
C GLU A 122 -4.47 -2.27 24.99
N CYS A 123 -4.63 -2.90 23.82
CA CYS A 123 -5.74 -3.76 23.53
C CYS A 123 -5.61 -4.97 24.47
N THR A 124 -6.30 -4.89 25.61
CA THR A 124 -6.36 -5.96 26.60
C THR A 124 -6.77 -7.24 25.89
N VAL A 125 -6.06 -8.32 26.24
CA VAL A 125 -5.99 -9.65 25.60
C VAL A 125 -7.32 -10.44 25.56
N LEU A 126 -8.46 -9.77 25.73
CA LEU A 126 -9.78 -10.39 25.85
C LEU A 126 -10.76 -10.09 24.71
N ASP A 127 -10.45 -9.18 23.77
CA ASP A 127 -11.38 -8.94 22.66
C ASP A 127 -11.02 -9.76 21.42
N ARG A 128 -11.36 -11.05 21.45
CA ARG A 128 -11.17 -11.98 20.33
C ARG A 128 -12.05 -11.62 19.12
N ASP A 129 -13.07 -10.79 19.34
CA ASP A 129 -14.05 -10.34 18.35
C ASP A 129 -13.97 -8.83 18.04
N ALA A 130 -12.93 -8.14 18.53
CA ALA A 130 -12.63 -6.78 18.08
C ALA A 130 -12.48 -6.81 16.55
N VAL A 131 -13.33 -6.07 15.84
CA VAL A 131 -13.24 -5.91 14.39
C VAL A 131 -11.84 -5.40 14.06
N LYS A 132 -10.99 -6.29 13.54
CA LYS A 132 -9.63 -5.92 13.17
C LYS A 132 -9.71 -4.78 12.14
N PRO A 133 -9.03 -3.65 12.38
CA PRO A 133 -9.14 -2.52 11.47
C PRO A 133 -8.58 -2.90 10.10
N PHE A 134 -9.27 -2.45 9.06
CA PHE A 134 -8.75 -2.48 7.70
C PHE A 134 -7.93 -1.22 7.45
N ARG A 135 -6.85 -1.36 6.67
CA ARG A 135 -6.12 -0.23 6.08
C ARG A 135 -6.37 -0.24 4.58
N VAL A 136 -6.60 0.95 4.03
CA VAL A 136 -6.72 1.15 2.59
C VAL A 136 -5.33 1.46 2.02
N TYR A 137 -5.01 0.79 0.93
CA TYR A 137 -3.76 0.91 0.20
C TYR A 137 -4.02 1.38 -1.22
N ARG A 138 -2.99 1.97 -1.81
CA ARG A 138 -3.00 2.43 -3.20
C ARG A 138 -1.75 1.92 -3.90
N ILE A 139 -1.91 1.25 -5.03
CA ILE A 139 -0.85 1.01 -6.00
C ILE A 139 -1.06 1.99 -7.15
N PRO A 140 -0.21 3.00 -7.30
CA PRO A 140 -0.32 3.90 -8.43
C PRO A 140 0.05 3.21 -9.73
N PHE A 141 -0.68 3.44 -10.82
CA PHE A 141 -0.38 2.75 -12.10
C PHE A 141 1.03 3.06 -12.61
N ARG A 142 1.52 4.29 -12.40
CA ARG A 142 2.89 4.70 -12.74
C ARG A 142 3.98 3.84 -12.09
N CYS A 143 3.68 3.18 -10.96
CA CYS A 143 4.62 2.28 -10.30
C CYS A 143 4.73 0.93 -11.01
N LEU A 144 3.74 0.57 -11.83
CA LEU A 144 3.72 -0.65 -12.63
C LEU A 144 4.26 -0.35 -14.03
N THR A 145 3.86 0.75 -14.66
CA THR A 145 4.19 1.03 -16.08
C THR A 145 5.61 1.57 -16.31
N GLY A 146 6.41 1.77 -15.27
CA GLY A 146 7.80 2.22 -15.39
C GLY A 146 7.99 3.68 -15.86
N THR A 147 6.92 4.44 -16.07
CA THR A 147 6.97 5.85 -16.46
C THR A 147 7.35 6.70 -15.25
N THR A 148 8.64 6.82 -14.99
CA THR A 148 9.17 7.61 -13.88
C THR A 148 9.29 9.08 -14.26
N SER A 149 8.42 9.93 -13.69
CA SER A 149 8.90 11.19 -13.13
C SER A 149 8.82 11.04 -11.61
N CYS A 150 9.96 10.70 -11.03
CA CYS A 150 10.11 10.57 -9.59
C CYS A 150 10.09 11.95 -8.93
N GLU A 151 8.94 12.60 -8.82
CA GLU A 151 8.82 13.77 -7.93
C GLU A 151 8.61 13.27 -6.50
N ARG A 152 9.76 13.11 -5.84
CA ARG A 152 10.03 13.27 -4.40
C ARG A 152 8.91 12.90 -3.42
N ARG A 153 9.20 11.84 -2.65
CA ARG A 153 9.03 11.65 -1.20
C ARG A 153 7.90 12.47 -0.54
N CYS A 154 6.94 11.74 0.02
CA CYS A 154 5.84 12.19 0.87
C CYS A 154 6.13 13.48 1.64
N PRO A 155 5.22 14.47 1.68
CA PRO A 155 5.40 15.62 2.55
C PRO A 155 5.29 15.16 4.00
N THR A 156 6.39 15.24 4.74
CA THR A 156 6.35 15.35 6.20
C THR A 156 5.52 16.58 6.54
N PRO A 157 4.59 16.53 7.52
CA PRO A 157 3.84 17.72 7.89
C PRO A 157 4.79 18.76 8.49
N SER A 158 4.98 19.88 7.77
CA SER A 158 5.75 21.01 8.25
C SER A 158 4.98 21.65 9.43
N THR A 159 5.59 21.68 10.60
CA THR A 159 5.11 22.49 11.73
C THR A 159 5.05 23.96 11.31
N PRO A 160 4.01 24.73 11.70
CA PRO A 160 3.91 26.13 11.32
C PRO A 160 5.05 26.94 11.95
N LEU A 161 5.76 27.72 11.14
CA LEU A 161 6.72 28.70 11.63
C LEU A 161 5.96 29.81 12.38
N HIS A 162 6.21 29.93 13.69
CA HIS A 162 5.74 31.07 14.46
C HIS A 162 6.41 32.38 13.95
N PRO A 163 5.68 33.51 13.86
CA PRO A 163 6.30 34.79 13.54
C PRO A 163 7.16 35.29 14.72
N PRO A 164 8.26 36.03 14.46
CA PRO A 164 9.15 36.50 15.50
C PRO A 164 8.46 37.59 16.34
N VAL A 165 8.56 37.43 17.66
CA VAL A 165 8.06 38.38 18.67
C VAL A 165 8.87 39.67 18.60
N LEU A 166 8.17 40.78 18.39
CA LEU A 166 8.70 42.14 18.51
C LEU A 166 8.95 42.48 19.98
N GLY A 167 10.16 42.96 20.26
CA GLY A 167 10.40 43.87 21.39
C GLY A 167 11.64 43.55 22.23
N ALA A 168 12.64 44.43 22.16
CA ALA A 168 13.16 45.13 23.33
C ALA A 168 14.15 46.22 22.89
N SER A 169 13.77 47.46 23.18
CA SER A 169 14.58 48.67 23.12
C SER A 169 15.31 48.88 24.45
N GLU A 170 16.64 49.01 24.43
CA GLU A 170 17.47 49.75 25.40
C GLU A 170 18.66 50.30 24.57
N GLY A 171 18.83 51.61 24.34
CA GLY A 171 19.37 52.60 25.29
C GLY A 171 20.86 52.29 25.57
N CYS A 172 21.87 53.13 25.40
CA CYS A 172 21.98 54.58 25.23
C CYS A 172 23.47 54.94 24.99
N VAL A 173 23.74 56.09 24.34
CA VAL A 173 24.91 57.02 24.46
C VAL A 173 26.30 56.46 24.08
N GLY A 174 27.05 56.98 23.10
CA GLY A 174 27.52 58.36 22.83
C GLY A 174 29.04 58.23 22.54
N GLY A 175 29.77 59.06 21.81
CA GLY A 175 29.55 60.30 21.06
C GLY A 175 30.90 60.66 20.38
N GLY A 176 30.87 61.60 19.44
CA GLY A 176 32.03 62.30 18.85
C GLY A 176 32.89 61.45 17.90
N GLY A 177 33.21 61.86 16.67
CA GLY A 177 33.19 63.16 16.03
C GLY A 177 34.47 63.26 15.20
N VAL A 178 34.34 63.76 13.96
CA VAL A 178 35.36 64.35 13.06
C VAL A 178 36.57 63.45 12.68
N ASP A 179 37.14 63.44 11.48
CA ASP A 179 37.21 64.46 10.43
C ASP A 179 37.65 63.83 9.09
N SER A 180 37.23 64.47 8.00
CA SER A 180 37.86 64.68 6.67
C SER A 180 38.81 63.65 6.02
N GLY A 181 38.50 63.34 4.76
CA GLY A 181 39.40 62.74 3.77
C GLY A 181 38.67 62.12 2.58
#